data_AF-A0A7X7R0L4-F1
#
_entry.id   AF-A0A7X7R0L4-F1
#
_cell.length_a   1.000
_cell.length_b   1.000
_cell.length_c   1.000
_cell.angle_alpha   90.00
_cell.angle_beta   90.00
_cell.angle_gamma   90.00
#
_symmetry.space_group_name_H-M   'P 1'
#
loop_
_entity.id
_entity.type
_entity.pdbx_description
1 polymer ?
#
loop_
_entity_poly.entity_id
_entity_poly.type
_entity_poly.pdbx_seq_one_letter_code
_entity_poly.pdbx_strand_id
1 'polypeptide(L)'
;MKEERQWVSPYNYCQNNSVTRIDPDGKVDIDYGLKSNGEIIQIGPINNEPDRLFAINNDGSKKSENFLQLENGSISNVLKGSYVYWDEIKKEKVSIPFYAVIVKGDSNAEKLFEFLTENSDVEFGRFAIGSPNIKKGWNVLSTSKNTKSEVGSAAIAKILIKNALPLRGHDHSHPGNDCIDYPSGMEFGRGGKAGDIQFAETIELYFPEVILRIYTPANKKYHYYNSFGPTIAPITVKPQ
;
A
#
# COMPACT_ATOMS: atom_id res chain seq x y z
N MET A 1 -28.42 -37.15 32.33
CA MET A 1 -27.39 -36.18 32.77
C MET A 1 -26.18 -36.40 31.89
N LYS A 2 -25.75 -35.37 31.15
CA LYS A 2 -24.72 -35.48 30.10
C LYS A 2 -23.40 -35.03 30.72
N GLU A 3 -22.40 -35.90 30.71
CA GLU A 3 -21.05 -35.63 31.22
C GLU A 3 -20.42 -34.44 30.50
N GLU A 4 -20.07 -33.42 31.26
CA GLU A 4 -19.27 -32.29 30.78
C GLU A 4 -17.81 -32.73 30.63
N ARG A 5 -17.27 -32.61 29.41
CA ARG A 5 -15.86 -32.87 29.14
C ARG A 5 -15.02 -31.76 29.77
N GLN A 6 -14.37 -32.06 30.90
CA GLN A 6 -13.58 -31.15 31.73
C GLN A 6 -12.37 -30.45 31.09
N TRP A 7 -12.10 -30.64 29.80
CA TRP A 7 -10.89 -30.10 29.13
C TRP A 7 -11.17 -28.99 28.12
N VAL A 8 -12.43 -28.55 27.99
CA VAL A 8 -12.81 -27.45 27.11
C VAL A 8 -13.50 -26.38 27.95
N SER A 9 -12.72 -25.41 28.44
CA SER A 9 -13.30 -24.20 29.02
C SER A 9 -13.89 -23.34 27.89
N PRO A 10 -14.87 -22.46 28.17
CA PRO A 10 -15.44 -21.55 27.18
C PRO A 10 -14.41 -20.55 26.58
N TYR A 11 -13.16 -20.58 27.05
CA TYR A 11 -12.05 -19.72 26.60
C TYR A 11 -11.20 -20.34 25.48
N ASN A 12 -11.56 -21.50 24.93
CA ASN A 12 -10.84 -22.11 23.80
C ASN A 12 -11.30 -21.59 22.42
N TYR A 13 -11.60 -20.30 22.33
CA TYR A 13 -11.78 -19.61 21.05
C TYR A 13 -10.43 -19.04 20.60
N CYS A 14 -9.98 -19.44 19.41
CA CYS A 14 -8.72 -19.01 18.74
C CYS A 14 -7.38 -19.46 19.39
N GLN A 15 -7.21 -20.75 19.68
CA GLN A 15 -5.87 -21.33 19.79
C GLN A 15 -5.25 -21.46 18.39
N ASN A 16 -4.33 -20.55 18.09
CA ASN A 16 -3.64 -20.38 16.81
C ASN A 16 -2.80 -21.62 16.46
N ASN A 17 -3.19 -22.38 15.43
CA ASN A 17 -2.40 -23.47 14.86
C ASN A 17 -2.31 -23.24 13.34
N SER A 18 -1.10 -23.01 12.83
CA SER A 18 -0.82 -22.47 11.49
C SER A 18 -1.17 -23.40 10.32
N VAL A 19 -1.66 -24.61 10.59
CA VAL A 19 -1.93 -25.62 9.55
C VAL A 19 -3.43 -25.93 9.37
N THR A 20 -4.30 -25.69 10.36
CA THR A 20 -5.71 -26.14 10.28
C THR A 20 -6.78 -25.16 10.76
N ARG A 21 -6.41 -23.98 11.27
CA ARG A 21 -7.37 -22.98 11.76
C ARG A 21 -7.16 -21.65 11.04
N ILE A 22 -7.80 -21.52 9.88
CA ILE A 22 -8.02 -20.24 9.20
C ILE A 22 -9.15 -19.54 9.96
N ASP A 23 -8.89 -18.35 10.50
CA ASP A 23 -9.89 -17.49 11.14
C ASP A 23 -10.97 -17.11 10.10
N PRO A 24 -12.20 -17.70 10.17
CA PRO A 24 -13.23 -17.48 9.17
C PRO A 24 -13.87 -16.09 9.27
N ASP A 25 -13.67 -15.39 10.39
CA ASP A 25 -14.35 -14.14 10.74
C ASP A 25 -13.39 -12.95 10.98
N GLY A 26 -12.08 -13.17 11.04
CA GLY A 26 -11.05 -12.12 10.97
C GLY A 26 -11.06 -11.16 12.16
N LYS A 27 -11.20 -11.68 13.39
CA LYS A 27 -11.33 -10.88 14.62
C LYS A 27 -9.99 -10.71 15.33
N VAL A 28 -9.09 -9.92 14.75
CA VAL A 28 -7.83 -9.58 15.41
C VAL A 28 -7.61 -8.08 15.30
N ASP A 29 -7.82 -7.34 16.39
CA ASP A 29 -7.54 -5.91 16.45
C ASP A 29 -6.30 -5.59 17.29
N ILE A 30 -5.46 -4.70 16.77
CA ILE A 30 -4.07 -4.49 17.21
C ILE A 30 -3.69 -3.00 17.10
N ASP A 31 -3.01 -2.44 18.11
CA ASP A 31 -2.32 -1.16 17.93
C ASP A 31 -1.01 -1.36 17.16
N TYR A 32 -0.82 -0.54 16.14
CA TYR A 32 0.35 -0.55 15.28
C TYR A 32 1.19 0.73 15.45
N GLY A 33 2.50 0.59 15.32
CA GLY A 33 3.47 1.68 15.28
C GLY A 33 4.14 1.75 13.91
N LEU A 34 4.14 2.92 13.30
CA LEU A 34 4.89 3.23 12.08
C LEU A 34 6.21 3.93 12.42
N LYS A 35 7.34 3.32 12.04
CA LYS A 35 8.65 3.96 12.06
C LYS A 35 8.89 4.81 10.82
N SER A 36 9.82 5.76 10.90
CA SER A 36 10.11 6.66 9.77
C SER A 36 10.63 5.95 8.53
N ASN A 37 11.24 4.77 8.68
CA ASN A 37 11.68 3.93 7.55
C ASN A 37 10.52 3.13 6.88
N GLY A 38 9.27 3.41 7.22
CA GLY A 38 8.09 2.72 6.69
C GLY A 38 7.81 1.35 7.31
N GLU A 39 8.53 0.96 8.37
CA GLU A 39 8.24 -0.27 9.10
C GLU A 39 7.00 -0.11 10.00
N ILE A 40 6.02 -0.99 9.79
CA ILE A 40 4.86 -1.14 10.67
C ILE A 40 5.13 -2.30 11.62
N ILE A 41 5.08 -2.02 12.93
CA ILE A 41 5.20 -3.02 14.00
C ILE A 41 3.93 -3.03 14.85
N GLN A 42 3.62 -4.15 15.47
CA GLN A 42 2.59 -4.20 16.52
C GLN A 42 3.17 -3.66 17.83
N ILE A 43 2.48 -2.74 18.49
CA ILE A 43 2.90 -2.12 19.77
C ILE A 43 1.89 -2.31 20.91
N GLY A 44 0.65 -2.70 20.62
CA GLY A 44 -0.39 -2.88 21.62
C GLY A 44 -0.84 -4.33 21.83
N PRO A 45 -1.60 -4.55 22.93
CA PRO A 45 -2.24 -5.83 23.18
C PRO A 45 -3.25 -6.14 22.08
N ILE A 46 -3.41 -7.42 21.78
CA ILE A 46 -4.51 -7.89 20.93
C ILE A 46 -5.80 -7.66 21.71
N ASN A 47 -6.71 -6.86 21.17
CA ASN A 47 -7.98 -6.52 21.79
C ASN A 47 -9.11 -6.48 20.74
N ASN A 48 -10.28 -5.95 21.12
CA ASN A 48 -11.42 -5.76 20.22
C ASN A 48 -11.69 -4.27 19.94
N GLU A 49 -10.68 -3.41 20.08
CA GLU A 49 -10.78 -1.97 19.77
C GLU A 49 -10.48 -1.71 18.29
N PRO A 50 -10.92 -0.60 17.69
CA PRO A 50 -10.57 -0.28 16.30
C PRO A 50 -9.06 -0.24 16.05
N ASP A 51 -8.61 -0.60 14.84
CA ASP A 51 -7.21 -0.53 14.45
C ASP A 51 -6.68 0.92 14.59
N ARG A 52 -5.71 1.12 15.50
CA ARG A 52 -5.03 2.40 15.67
C ARG A 52 -3.59 2.31 15.18
N LEU A 53 -3.19 3.29 14.39
CA LEU A 53 -1.83 3.43 13.90
C LEU A 53 -1.19 4.69 14.46
N PHE A 54 -0.09 4.52 15.21
CA PHE A 54 0.69 5.60 15.81
C PHE A 54 2.00 5.80 15.03
N ALA A 55 2.43 7.04 14.88
CA ALA A 55 3.80 7.31 14.44
C ALA A 55 4.74 7.16 15.63
N ILE A 56 5.81 6.37 15.47
CA ILE A 56 6.76 6.05 16.54
C ILE A 56 8.20 6.39 16.16
N ASN A 57 9.01 6.64 17.18
CA ASN A 57 10.45 6.80 17.10
C ASN A 57 11.13 5.43 16.97
N ASN A 58 12.42 5.44 16.66
CA ASN A 58 13.21 4.21 16.52
C ASN A 58 13.32 3.40 17.82
N ASP A 59 13.18 4.06 18.98
CA ASP A 59 13.15 3.43 20.30
C ASP A 59 11.77 2.86 20.68
N GLY A 60 10.76 3.02 19.81
CA GLY A 60 9.39 2.56 20.03
C GLY A 60 8.49 3.56 20.77
N SER A 61 9.01 4.70 21.21
CA SER A 61 8.19 5.76 21.82
C SER A 61 7.31 6.44 20.77
N LYS A 62 6.12 6.91 21.17
CA LYS A 62 5.23 7.64 20.25
C LYS A 62 5.83 9.01 19.90
N LYS A 63 5.80 9.38 18.62
CA LYS A 63 6.17 10.74 18.16
C LYS A 63 5.15 11.78 18.63
N SER A 64 3.89 11.39 18.75
CA SER A 64 2.80 12.21 19.27
C SER A 64 1.65 11.31 19.75
N GLU A 65 0.69 11.88 20.49
CA GLU A 65 -0.55 11.17 20.84
C GLU A 65 -1.56 11.10 19.68
N ASN A 66 -1.28 11.70 18.52
CA ASN A 66 -2.13 11.57 17.35
C ASN A 66 -1.98 10.16 16.76
N PHE A 67 -3.11 9.58 16.38
CA PHE A 67 -3.19 8.29 15.72
C PHE A 67 -4.21 8.32 14.60
N LEU A 68 -4.01 7.47 13.60
CA LEU A 68 -5.05 7.14 12.65
C LEU A 68 -5.90 6.01 13.24
N GLN A 69 -7.22 6.19 13.25
CA GLN A 69 -8.17 5.13 13.55
C GLN A 69 -8.82 4.66 12.26
N LEU A 70 -8.76 3.36 11.99
CA LEU A 70 -9.48 2.71 10.90
C LEU A 70 -10.70 1.97 11.43
N GLU A 71 -11.66 1.70 10.54
CA GLU A 71 -12.77 0.80 10.87
C GLU A 71 -12.22 -0.61 11.16
N ASN A 72 -12.83 -1.33 12.10
CA ASN A 72 -12.41 -2.69 12.46
C ASN A 72 -12.37 -3.61 11.22
N GLY A 73 -11.28 -4.38 11.09
CA GLY A 73 -11.10 -5.34 10.01
C GLY A 73 -10.82 -4.69 8.65
N SER A 74 -10.44 -3.40 8.65
CA SER A 74 -10.03 -2.68 7.44
C SER A 74 -8.74 -3.25 6.87
N ILE A 75 -7.75 -3.54 7.72
CA ILE A 75 -6.52 -4.22 7.32
C ILE A 75 -6.81 -5.72 7.29
N SER A 76 -6.90 -6.27 6.09
CA SER A 76 -7.23 -7.68 5.90
C SER A 76 -6.02 -8.61 5.87
N ASN A 77 -4.85 -8.09 5.46
CA ASN A 77 -3.65 -8.90 5.31
C ASN A 77 -2.39 -8.02 5.23
N VAL A 78 -1.27 -8.56 5.70
CA VAL A 78 0.06 -7.96 5.55
C VAL A 78 0.94 -8.97 4.81
N LEU A 79 1.48 -8.54 3.68
CA LEU A 79 2.27 -9.35 2.76
C LEU A 79 3.72 -8.88 2.76
N LYS A 80 4.62 -9.85 2.57
CA LYS A 80 6.02 -9.60 2.25
C LYS A 80 6.32 -10.30 0.94
N GLY A 81 7.00 -9.63 0.04
CA GLY A 81 7.40 -10.17 -1.25
C GLY A 81 8.75 -9.63 -1.67
N SER A 82 9.19 -10.05 -2.85
CA SER A 82 10.37 -9.48 -3.49
C SER A 82 10.12 -9.23 -4.97
N TYR A 83 10.60 -8.10 -5.46
CA TYR A 83 10.69 -7.81 -6.88
C TYR A 83 12.03 -8.31 -7.40
N VAL A 84 11.99 -9.20 -8.40
CA VAL A 84 13.19 -9.78 -9.01
C VAL A 84 13.34 -9.26 -10.43
N TYR A 85 14.53 -8.75 -10.75
CA TYR A 85 14.90 -8.32 -12.09
C TYR A 85 16.34 -8.72 -12.42
N TRP A 86 16.67 -8.68 -13.71
CA TRP A 86 18.04 -8.89 -14.19
C TRP A 86 18.79 -7.56 -14.18
N ASP A 87 19.92 -7.51 -13.46
CA ASP A 87 20.80 -6.34 -13.43
C ASP A 87 21.89 -6.53 -14.50
N GLU A 88 21.84 -5.72 -15.56
CA GLU A 88 22.78 -5.81 -16.69
C GLU A 88 24.23 -5.45 -16.30
N ILE A 89 24.42 -4.60 -15.30
CA ILE A 89 25.75 -4.18 -14.85
C ILE A 89 26.39 -5.30 -14.04
N LYS A 90 25.65 -5.89 -13.11
CA LYS A 90 26.11 -6.99 -12.25
C LYS A 90 26.05 -8.34 -12.92
N LYS A 91 25.30 -8.47 -14.03
CA LYS A 91 25.03 -9.72 -14.75
C LYS A 91 24.44 -10.80 -13.83
N GLU A 92 23.53 -10.40 -12.94
CA GLU A 92 22.88 -11.31 -12.01
C GLU A 92 21.41 -10.93 -11.78
N LYS A 93 20.65 -11.84 -11.15
CA LYS A 93 19.30 -11.52 -10.67
C LYS A 93 19.40 -10.79 -9.34
N VAL A 94 18.87 -9.58 -9.31
CA VAL A 94 18.73 -8.79 -8.08
C VAL A 94 17.31 -8.96 -7.55
N SER A 95 17.19 -9.15 -6.24
CA SER A 95 15.93 -9.30 -5.52
C SER A 95 15.81 -8.18 -4.49
N ILE A 96 14.76 -7.35 -4.60
CA ILE A 96 14.49 -6.26 -3.67
C ILE A 96 13.22 -6.59 -2.89
N PRO A 97 13.29 -6.68 -1.54
CA PRO A 97 12.11 -6.95 -0.74
C PRO A 97 11.14 -5.77 -0.74
N PHE A 98 9.85 -6.06 -0.66
CA PHE A 98 8.80 -5.08 -0.43
C PHE A 98 7.79 -5.61 0.58
N TYR A 99 7.08 -4.67 1.20
CA TYR A 99 5.97 -4.92 2.12
C TYR A 99 4.71 -4.40 1.47
N ALA A 100 3.61 -5.12 1.65
CA ALA A 100 2.30 -4.66 1.19
C ALA A 100 1.22 -4.94 2.24
N VAL A 101 0.18 -4.11 2.25
CA VAL A 101 -0.98 -4.26 3.13
C VAL A 101 -2.24 -4.22 2.29
N ILE A 102 -3.13 -5.18 2.50
CA ILE A 102 -4.43 -5.22 1.82
C ILE A 102 -5.47 -4.56 2.71
N VAL A 103 -6.12 -3.52 2.19
CA VAL A 103 -7.09 -2.70 2.92
C VAL A 103 -8.46 -2.73 2.24
N LYS A 104 -9.52 -2.92 3.02
CA LYS A 104 -10.91 -2.85 2.54
C LYS A 104 -11.41 -1.42 2.57
N GLY A 105 -12.01 -0.98 1.46
CA GLY A 105 -12.67 0.31 1.36
C GLY A 105 -11.69 1.45 1.02
N ASP A 106 -12.06 2.24 0.02
CA ASP A 106 -11.18 3.25 -0.56
C ASP A 106 -10.90 4.39 0.43
N SER A 107 -11.87 4.76 1.27
CA SER A 107 -11.68 5.80 2.29
C SER A 107 -10.68 5.37 3.38
N ASN A 108 -10.75 4.13 3.85
CA ASN A 108 -9.81 3.61 4.85
C ASN A 108 -8.40 3.50 4.25
N ALA A 109 -8.31 3.04 3.01
CA ALA A 109 -7.04 2.95 2.29
C ALA A 109 -6.41 4.32 2.01
N GLU A 110 -7.21 5.35 1.68
CA GLU A 110 -6.71 6.71 1.44
C GLU A 110 -6.16 7.31 2.73
N LYS A 111 -6.94 7.26 3.82
CA LYS A 111 -6.51 7.74 5.14
C LYS A 111 -5.24 7.03 5.61
N LEU A 112 -5.16 5.71 5.41
CA LEU A 112 -3.95 4.96 5.75
C LEU A 112 -2.76 5.40 4.91
N PHE A 113 -2.94 5.55 3.61
CA PHE A 113 -1.88 6.00 2.70
C PHE A 113 -1.37 7.41 3.06
N GLU A 114 -2.26 8.37 3.27
CA GLU A 114 -1.88 9.72 3.72
C GLU A 114 -1.13 9.67 5.06
N PHE A 115 -1.62 8.91 6.03
CA PHE A 115 -0.94 8.77 7.32
C PHE A 115 0.46 8.17 7.18
N LEU A 116 0.63 7.11 6.39
CA LEU A 116 1.92 6.44 6.19
C LEU A 116 2.93 7.40 5.55
N THR A 117 2.50 8.14 4.53
CA THR A 117 3.36 9.02 3.74
C THR A 117 3.71 10.31 4.49
N GLU A 118 2.83 10.83 5.33
CA GLU A 118 3.10 12.00 6.17
C GLU A 118 4.01 11.71 7.36
N ASN A 119 4.13 10.45 7.77
CA ASN A 119 4.86 10.05 8.98
C ASN A 119 6.10 9.17 8.70
N SER A 120 6.49 9.05 7.43
CA SER A 120 7.67 8.28 7.00
C SER A 120 8.51 9.03 5.97
N ASP A 121 9.76 8.58 5.84
CA ASP A 121 10.77 9.14 4.94
C ASP A 121 10.86 8.34 3.62
N VAL A 122 9.98 7.37 3.41
CA VAL A 122 10.03 6.42 2.28
C VAL A 122 8.79 6.55 1.41
N GLU A 123 8.91 6.14 0.15
CA GLU A 123 7.78 6.14 -0.77
C GLU A 123 6.79 5.02 -0.39
N PHE A 124 5.50 5.33 -0.53
CA PHE A 124 4.44 4.33 -0.57
C PHE A 124 3.69 4.42 -1.89
N GLY A 125 3.17 3.28 -2.33
CA GLY A 125 2.18 3.17 -3.40
C GLY A 125 0.84 2.67 -2.84
N ARG A 126 -0.27 2.99 -3.52
CA ARG A 126 -1.63 2.49 -3.24
C ARG A 126 -2.32 2.14 -4.55
N PHE A 127 -2.66 0.87 -4.76
CA PHE A 127 -3.56 0.44 -5.84
C PHE A 127 -5.00 0.37 -5.34
N ALA A 128 -5.93 0.95 -6.10
CA ALA A 128 -7.36 0.81 -5.90
C ALA A 128 -7.92 -0.25 -6.87
N ILE A 129 -8.07 -1.48 -6.40
CA ILE A 129 -8.43 -2.67 -7.19
C ILE A 129 -9.96 -2.87 -7.19
N GLY A 130 -10.50 -3.22 -8.34
CA GLY A 130 -11.93 -3.50 -8.54
C GLY A 130 -12.47 -2.79 -9.78
N SER A 131 -13.74 -3.03 -10.10
CA SER A 131 -14.38 -2.35 -11.24
C SER A 131 -14.65 -0.88 -10.91
N PRO A 132 -14.51 0.06 -11.87
CA PRO A 132 -14.74 1.50 -11.66
C PRO A 132 -16.09 1.86 -10.99
N ASN A 133 -17.11 1.03 -11.18
CA ASN A 133 -18.46 1.23 -10.66
C ASN A 133 -18.67 0.74 -9.20
N ILE A 134 -17.64 0.14 -8.56
CA ILE A 134 -17.73 -0.36 -7.19
C ILE A 134 -17.04 0.64 -6.25
N LYS A 135 -17.78 1.16 -5.25
CA LYS A 135 -17.28 2.13 -4.25
C LYS A 135 -16.60 1.49 -3.01
N LYS A 136 -16.60 0.16 -2.91
CA LYS A 136 -16.00 -0.62 -1.81
C LYS A 136 -15.01 -1.63 -2.36
N GLY A 137 -14.02 -1.15 -3.11
CA GLY A 137 -12.99 -2.01 -3.69
C GLY A 137 -11.92 -2.40 -2.67
N TRP A 138 -11.07 -3.32 -3.11
CA TRP A 138 -9.88 -3.72 -2.38
C TRP A 138 -8.76 -2.75 -2.70
N ASN A 139 -7.92 -2.46 -1.72
CA ASN A 139 -6.75 -1.62 -1.92
C ASN A 139 -5.50 -2.37 -1.50
N VAL A 140 -4.40 -2.13 -2.18
CA VAL A 140 -3.09 -2.67 -1.79
C VAL A 140 -2.13 -1.51 -1.67
N LEU A 141 -1.65 -1.27 -0.44
CA LEU A 141 -0.60 -0.30 -0.18
C LEU A 141 0.73 -1.03 -0.15
N SER A 142 1.80 -0.43 -0.67
CA SER A 142 3.14 -1.04 -0.67
C SER A 142 4.25 -0.05 -0.38
N THR A 143 5.35 -0.56 0.17
CA THR A 143 6.63 0.14 0.25
C THR A 143 7.80 -0.84 0.12
N SER A 144 8.87 -0.43 -0.52
CA SER A 144 10.18 -1.10 -0.47
C SER A 144 11.11 -0.55 0.61
N LYS A 145 10.62 0.32 1.51
CA LYS A 145 11.40 1.02 2.54
C LYS A 145 12.61 1.79 1.96
N ASN A 146 12.46 2.30 0.74
CA ASN A 146 13.48 3.05 0.05
C ASN A 146 12.98 4.49 -0.17
N THR A 147 13.89 5.45 -0.07
CA THR A 147 13.60 6.88 -0.12
C THR A 147 13.53 7.43 -1.55
N LYS A 148 13.96 6.63 -2.55
CA LYS A 148 14.05 7.09 -3.96
C LYS A 148 13.23 6.25 -4.95
N SER A 149 12.66 5.13 -4.53
CA SER A 149 11.83 4.29 -5.39
C SER A 149 10.98 3.30 -4.61
N GLU A 150 9.76 3.05 -5.09
CA GLU A 150 8.84 2.05 -4.57
C GLU A 150 8.70 0.86 -5.53
N VAL A 151 9.48 -0.22 -5.31
CA VAL A 151 9.44 -1.39 -6.23
C VAL A 151 8.26 -2.33 -5.98
N GLY A 152 7.57 -2.21 -4.83
CA GLY A 152 6.38 -2.99 -4.52
C GLY A 152 5.26 -2.71 -5.53
N SER A 153 5.11 -1.46 -5.97
CA SER A 153 4.11 -1.09 -6.97
C SER A 153 4.33 -1.79 -8.30
N ALA A 154 5.58 -1.88 -8.75
CA ALA A 154 5.92 -2.63 -9.97
C ALA A 154 5.62 -4.13 -9.82
N ALA A 155 5.84 -4.71 -8.64
CA ALA A 155 5.52 -6.12 -8.36
C ALA A 155 4.01 -6.38 -8.38
N ILE A 156 3.24 -5.50 -7.71
CA ILE A 156 1.78 -5.60 -7.63
C ILE A 156 1.17 -5.41 -9.03
N ALA A 157 1.60 -4.40 -9.77
CA ALA A 157 1.19 -4.17 -11.16
C ALA A 157 1.30 -5.44 -12.03
N LYS A 158 2.44 -6.14 -11.96
CA LYS A 158 2.65 -7.41 -12.69
C LYS A 158 1.63 -8.48 -12.27
N ILE A 159 1.29 -8.58 -10.99
CA ILE A 159 0.28 -9.52 -10.49
C ILE A 159 -1.10 -9.14 -11.02
N LEU A 160 -1.48 -7.86 -10.98
CA LEU A 160 -2.78 -7.38 -11.48
C LEU A 160 -2.94 -7.66 -12.97
N ILE A 161 -1.92 -7.30 -13.76
CA ILE A 161 -1.89 -7.53 -15.22
C ILE A 161 -1.99 -9.02 -15.53
N LYS A 162 -1.14 -9.86 -14.91
CA LYS A 162 -1.09 -11.30 -15.17
C LYS A 162 -2.42 -12.00 -14.88
N ASN A 163 -3.15 -11.53 -13.87
CA ASN A 163 -4.41 -12.12 -13.43
C ASN A 163 -5.64 -11.37 -13.96
N ALA A 164 -5.46 -10.40 -14.86
CA ALA A 164 -6.52 -9.55 -15.41
C ALA A 164 -7.45 -8.96 -14.32
N LEU A 165 -6.86 -8.56 -13.19
CA LEU A 165 -7.62 -7.96 -12.09
C LEU A 165 -7.92 -6.50 -12.42
N PRO A 166 -9.20 -6.06 -12.38
CA PRO A 166 -9.57 -4.68 -12.68
C PRO A 166 -8.87 -3.69 -11.76
N LEU A 167 -8.38 -2.59 -12.33
CA LEU A 167 -7.70 -1.51 -11.63
C LEU A 167 -8.41 -0.18 -11.87
N ARG A 168 -8.65 0.59 -10.81
CA ARG A 168 -9.30 1.91 -10.88
C ARG A 168 -8.29 3.04 -10.79
N GLY A 169 -7.22 2.85 -10.01
CA GLY A 169 -6.21 3.89 -9.85
C GLY A 169 -5.00 3.42 -9.07
N HIS A 170 -3.94 4.19 -9.19
CA HIS A 170 -2.72 4.05 -8.42
C HIS A 170 -2.29 5.43 -7.92
N ASP A 171 -1.98 5.50 -6.63
CA ASP A 171 -1.36 6.66 -6.02
C ASP A 171 0.05 6.28 -5.59
N HIS A 172 1.01 7.19 -5.72
CA HIS A 172 2.27 7.08 -4.99
C HIS A 172 2.67 8.39 -4.36
N SER A 173 3.55 8.32 -3.37
CA SER A 173 4.04 9.50 -2.65
C SER A 173 5.47 9.83 -3.02
N HIS A 174 5.77 11.11 -3.17
CA HIS A 174 7.15 11.60 -3.13
C HIS A 174 7.48 12.07 -1.70
N PRO A 175 8.32 11.34 -0.95
CA PRO A 175 8.71 11.73 0.39
C PRO A 175 9.66 12.93 0.33
N GLY A 176 9.59 13.79 1.35
CA GLY A 176 10.46 14.96 1.49
C GLY A 176 9.73 16.30 1.42
N ASN A 177 10.48 17.37 1.72
CA ASN A 177 9.94 18.73 1.85
C ASN A 177 9.87 19.51 0.54
N ASP A 178 10.48 19.00 -0.54
CA ASP A 178 10.70 19.76 -1.77
C ASP A 178 9.47 19.88 -2.67
N CYS A 179 8.28 19.47 -2.17
CA CYS A 179 7.01 19.52 -2.89
C CYS A 179 7.10 19.03 -4.35
N ILE A 180 7.81 17.92 -4.59
CA ILE A 180 7.89 17.36 -5.94
C ILE A 180 6.49 16.86 -6.30
N ASP A 181 5.88 17.53 -7.26
CA ASP A 181 4.49 17.32 -7.68
C ASP A 181 4.38 16.88 -9.15
N TYR A 182 5.51 16.49 -9.74
CA TYR A 182 5.62 16.04 -11.12
C TYR A 182 6.22 14.63 -11.20
N PRO A 183 5.77 13.79 -12.16
CA PRO A 183 6.29 12.45 -12.33
C PRO A 183 7.76 12.45 -12.76
N SER A 184 8.53 11.53 -12.19
CA SER A 184 9.90 11.24 -12.61
C SER A 184 9.95 10.62 -14.01
N GLY A 185 11.10 10.78 -14.69
CA GLY A 185 11.30 10.20 -16.02
C GLY A 185 10.82 11.05 -17.18
N MET A 186 10.58 12.35 -16.97
CA MET A 186 10.35 13.31 -18.05
C MET A 186 11.69 13.74 -18.68
N GLU A 187 11.83 13.63 -20.01
CA GLU A 187 12.96 14.19 -20.76
C GLU A 187 12.48 15.43 -21.54
N PHE A 188 13.08 16.61 -21.29
CA PHE A 188 12.76 17.87 -21.99
C PHE A 188 11.26 18.22 -22.05
N GLY A 189 10.50 17.90 -20.99
CA GLY A 189 9.05 18.17 -20.94
C GLY A 189 8.19 17.22 -21.78
N ARG A 190 8.74 16.09 -22.22
CA ARG A 190 8.02 14.98 -22.86
C ARG A 190 8.23 13.70 -22.05
N GLY A 191 7.28 12.77 -22.14
CA GLY A 191 7.40 11.47 -21.47
C GLY A 191 8.69 10.74 -21.89
N GLY A 192 9.62 10.55 -20.95
CA GLY A 192 10.81 9.74 -21.14
C GLY A 192 10.56 8.29 -20.69
N LYS A 193 11.49 7.38 -21.02
CA LYS A 193 11.32 5.93 -20.79
C LYS A 193 11.88 5.45 -19.45
N ALA A 194 11.65 6.20 -18.38
CA ALA A 194 12.10 5.85 -17.04
C ALA A 194 11.09 6.25 -15.96
N GLY A 195 11.28 5.77 -14.73
CA GLY A 195 10.55 6.23 -13.55
C GLY A 195 9.04 6.12 -13.66
N ASP A 196 8.35 7.15 -13.18
CA ASP A 196 6.88 7.22 -13.11
C ASP A 196 6.23 7.19 -14.49
N ILE A 197 6.85 7.83 -15.48
CA ILE A 197 6.34 7.84 -16.86
C ILE A 197 6.36 6.43 -17.48
N GLN A 198 7.45 5.69 -17.31
CA GLN A 198 7.53 4.31 -17.82
C GLN A 198 6.53 3.39 -17.12
N PHE A 199 6.32 3.59 -15.82
CA PHE A 199 5.31 2.87 -15.06
C PHE A 199 3.91 3.20 -15.59
N ALA A 200 3.59 4.48 -15.81
CA ALA A 200 2.32 4.92 -16.38
C ALA A 200 2.07 4.34 -17.77
N GLU A 201 3.05 4.39 -18.68
CA GLU A 201 2.97 3.80 -20.03
C GLU A 201 2.62 2.31 -19.96
N THR A 202 3.27 1.58 -19.04
CA THR A 202 3.00 0.16 -18.84
C THR A 202 1.60 -0.09 -18.30
N ILE A 203 1.17 0.66 -17.29
CA ILE A 203 -0.12 0.46 -16.62
C ILE A 203 -1.29 0.84 -17.53
N GLU A 204 -1.20 1.97 -18.24
CA GLU A 204 -2.24 2.48 -19.14
C GLU A 204 -2.48 1.54 -20.34
N LEU A 205 -1.46 0.82 -20.79
CA LEU A 205 -1.59 -0.20 -21.84
C LEU A 205 -2.61 -1.30 -21.47
N TYR A 206 -2.65 -1.69 -20.19
CA TYR A 206 -3.56 -2.74 -19.71
C TYR A 206 -4.82 -2.18 -19.04
N PHE A 207 -4.76 -0.94 -18.53
CA PHE A 207 -5.83 -0.29 -17.78
C PHE A 207 -6.04 1.14 -18.29
N PRO A 208 -6.68 1.34 -19.46
CA PRO A 208 -6.76 2.65 -20.12
C PRO A 208 -7.56 3.71 -19.33
N GLU A 209 -8.40 3.28 -18.38
CA GLU A 209 -9.21 4.15 -17.51
C GLU A 209 -8.59 4.36 -16.11
N VAL A 210 -7.36 3.88 -15.89
CA VAL A 210 -6.67 4.03 -14.61
C VAL A 210 -6.43 5.50 -14.27
N ILE A 211 -6.69 5.86 -13.01
CA ILE A 211 -6.37 7.17 -12.48
C ILE A 211 -5.01 7.10 -11.78
N LEU A 212 -4.03 7.86 -12.27
CA LEU A 212 -2.70 7.95 -11.66
C LEU A 212 -2.54 9.29 -10.92
N ARG A 213 -2.07 9.24 -9.67
CA ARG A 213 -1.86 10.45 -8.86
C ARG A 213 -0.56 10.38 -8.05
N ILE A 214 0.06 11.54 -7.86
CA ILE A 214 1.16 11.73 -6.92
C ILE A 214 0.59 12.44 -5.69
N TYR A 215 0.86 11.91 -4.50
CA TYR A 215 0.59 12.59 -3.24
C TYR A 215 1.85 13.27 -2.72
N THR A 216 1.73 14.54 -2.36
CA THR A 216 2.84 15.35 -1.86
C THR A 216 2.58 15.68 -0.38
N PRO A 217 3.24 14.99 0.58
CA PRO A 217 2.98 15.18 2.02
C PRO A 217 3.21 16.61 2.52
N ALA A 218 4.16 17.32 1.90
CA ALA A 218 4.50 18.70 2.27
C ALA A 218 3.35 19.70 2.08
N ASN A 219 2.46 19.46 1.10
CA ASN A 219 1.31 20.34 0.82
C ASN A 219 -0.06 19.64 0.97
N LYS A 220 -0.06 18.33 1.24
CA LYS A 220 -1.23 17.46 1.39
C LYS A 220 -2.16 17.46 0.16
N LYS A 221 -1.59 17.45 -1.03
CA LYS A 221 -2.34 17.45 -2.30
C LYS A 221 -2.02 16.25 -3.16
N TYR A 222 -3.02 15.88 -3.96
CA TYR A 222 -2.89 14.94 -5.06
C TYR A 222 -2.72 15.68 -6.39
N HIS A 223 -1.81 15.18 -7.21
CA HIS A 223 -1.48 15.71 -8.53
C HIS A 223 -1.70 14.63 -9.58
N TYR A 224 -2.53 14.90 -10.59
CA TYR A 224 -2.81 13.93 -11.66
C TYR A 224 -1.67 13.89 -12.67
N TYR A 225 -1.43 12.71 -13.22
CA TYR A 225 -0.50 12.52 -14.33
C TYR A 225 -0.92 11.33 -15.21
N ASN A 226 -0.25 11.18 -16.35
CA ASN A 226 -0.33 10.01 -17.23
C ASN A 226 1.04 9.76 -17.88
N SER A 227 1.11 8.81 -18.83
CA SER A 227 2.34 8.52 -19.60
C SER A 227 2.90 9.69 -20.42
N PHE A 228 2.18 10.81 -20.55
CA PHE A 228 2.65 12.02 -21.22
C PHE A 228 3.13 13.11 -20.24
N GLY A 229 2.88 12.97 -18.94
CA GLY A 229 3.27 13.93 -17.91
C GLY A 229 2.11 14.38 -17.00
N PRO A 230 2.27 15.49 -16.28
CA PRO A 230 1.23 16.06 -15.41
C PRO A 230 -0.05 16.43 -16.17
N THR A 231 -1.19 16.25 -15.51
CA THR A 231 -2.50 16.61 -16.04
C THR A 231 -3.32 17.39 -15.02
N ILE A 232 -4.30 18.18 -15.49
CA ILE A 232 -5.21 18.94 -14.60
C ILE A 232 -6.38 18.09 -14.06
N ALA A 233 -6.62 16.93 -14.68
CA ALA A 233 -7.70 16.00 -14.36
C ALA A 233 -7.35 14.60 -14.92
N PRO A 234 -8.03 13.53 -14.48
CA PRO A 234 -7.90 12.22 -15.11
C PRO A 234 -8.17 12.27 -16.62
N ILE A 235 -7.30 11.66 -17.41
CA ILE A 235 -7.44 11.55 -18.87
C ILE A 235 -7.35 10.07 -19.25
N THR A 236 -8.35 9.56 -19.95
CA THR A 236 -8.32 8.21 -20.52
C THR A 236 -7.27 8.13 -21.63
N VAL A 237 -6.29 7.25 -21.48
CA VAL A 237 -5.28 6.98 -22.51
C VAL A 237 -5.71 5.72 -23.24
N LYS A 238 -6.08 5.85 -24.53
CA LYS A 238 -6.45 4.69 -25.35
C LYS A 238 -5.21 4.19 -26.09
N PRO A 239 -4.87 2.90 -25.99
CA PRO A 239 -3.84 2.32 -26.86
C PRO A 239 -4.30 2.47 -28.33
N GLN A 240 -3.34 2.83 -29.20
CA GLN A 240 -3.54 2.87 -30.65
C GLN A 240 -3.54 1.47 -31.26
#